data_AF-A0A3B9R2D2-F1
#
_entry.id   AF-A0A3B9R2D2-F1
#
_cell.length_a   1.000
_cell.length_b   1.000
_cell.length_c   1.000
_cell.angle_alpha   90.00
_cell.angle_beta   90.00
_cell.angle_gamma   90.00
#
_symmetry.space_group_name_H-M   'P 1'
#
loop_
_entity.id
_entity.type
_entity.pdbx_description
1 polymer ?
#
loop_
_entity_poly.entity_id
_entity_poly.type
_entity_poly.pdbx_seq_one_letter_code
_entity_poly.pdbx_strand_id
1 'polypeptide(L)'
;ALSDDLMQAYLELSCYPEVPSVLNGLKDRGFRCVVLSNGSPEMLGAAVKNSGLQDVFDAVISIDSIGIYKPDPRVYQMAVDQLGVSSSEISFQSSNAWDAAGAGAFGFKVAWINRFGQQPERLGVVADAELKDLAALPELL
;
A
#
# COMPACT_ATOMS: atom_id res chain seq x y z
N ALA A 1 21.07 16.12 -16.24
CA ALA A 1 21.28 14.90 -17.04
C ALA A 1 21.06 13.68 -16.17
N LEU A 2 22.09 13.03 -15.59
CA LEU A 2 21.88 11.79 -14.82
C LEU A 2 20.92 11.92 -13.63
N SER A 3 20.98 13.03 -12.88
CA SER A 3 20.03 13.28 -11.78
C SER A 3 18.59 13.32 -12.28
N ASP A 4 18.36 13.99 -13.41
CA ASP A 4 17.01 14.15 -13.97
C ASP A 4 16.51 12.82 -14.52
N ASP A 5 17.39 12.05 -15.19
CA ASP A 5 17.07 10.72 -15.72
C ASP A 5 16.69 9.74 -14.59
N LEU A 6 17.41 9.79 -13.46
CA LEU A 6 17.10 8.94 -12.29
C LEU A 6 15.78 9.34 -11.61
N MET A 7 15.47 10.64 -11.54
CA MET A 7 14.19 11.09 -11.01
C MET A 7 13.03 10.71 -11.95
N GLN A 8 13.24 10.80 -13.26
CA GLN A 8 12.27 10.40 -14.28
C GLN A 8 11.97 8.90 -14.21
N ALA A 9 12.99 8.05 -13.99
CA ALA A 9 12.80 6.61 -13.85
C ALA A 9 11.83 6.24 -12.70
N TYR A 10 11.74 7.07 -11.66
CA TYR A 10 10.80 6.86 -10.55
C TYR A 10 9.33 7.08 -10.98
N LEU A 11 9.08 7.90 -12.00
CA LEU A 11 7.77 8.11 -12.60
C LEU A 11 7.39 7.03 -13.63
N GLU A 12 8.30 6.11 -13.92
CA GLU A 12 8.14 5.04 -14.93
C GLU A 12 8.12 3.64 -14.33
N LEU A 13 8.05 3.55 -12.99
CA LEU A 13 8.00 2.28 -12.28
C LEU A 13 6.85 1.40 -12.76
N SER A 14 7.17 0.14 -13.03
CA SER A 14 6.21 -0.90 -13.39
C SER A 14 5.62 -1.54 -12.13
N CYS A 15 4.37 -1.99 -12.17
CA CYS A 15 3.82 -2.82 -11.11
C CYS A 15 4.41 -4.24 -11.17
N TYR A 16 4.38 -4.94 -10.03
CA TYR A 16 4.72 -6.37 -10.01
C TYR A 16 3.70 -7.18 -10.83
N PRO A 17 4.11 -8.30 -11.46
CA PRO A 17 3.30 -8.99 -12.48
C PRO A 17 1.93 -9.47 -12.00
N GLU A 18 1.82 -9.90 -10.74
CA GLU A 18 0.58 -10.44 -10.20
C GLU A 18 -0.42 -9.37 -9.73
N VAL A 19 0.06 -8.15 -9.48
CA VAL A 19 -0.72 -7.07 -8.86
C VAL A 19 -2.00 -6.75 -9.66
N PRO A 20 -1.97 -6.60 -10.99
CA PRO A 20 -3.20 -6.33 -11.75
C PRO A 20 -4.24 -7.43 -11.60
N SER A 21 -3.84 -8.70 -11.71
CA SER A 21 -4.78 -9.82 -11.60
C SER A 21 -5.41 -9.88 -10.20
N VAL A 22 -4.60 -9.69 -9.16
CA VAL A 22 -5.08 -9.77 -7.78
C VAL A 22 -6.03 -8.62 -7.45
N LEU A 23 -5.66 -7.38 -7.77
CA LEU A 23 -6.50 -6.22 -7.42
C LEU A 23 -7.82 -6.19 -8.20
N ASN A 24 -7.82 -6.60 -9.47
CA ASN A 24 -9.08 -6.79 -10.21
C ASN A 24 -9.95 -7.87 -9.56
N GLY A 25 -9.37 -9.02 -9.20
CA GLY A 25 -10.12 -10.08 -8.52
C GLY A 25 -10.68 -9.66 -7.15
N LEU A 26 -9.98 -8.82 -6.40
CA LEU A 26 -10.50 -8.24 -5.16
C LEU A 26 -11.66 -7.27 -5.42
N LYS A 27 -11.55 -6.45 -6.46
CA LYS A 27 -12.63 -5.55 -6.87
C LYS A 27 -13.88 -6.32 -7.30
N ASP A 28 -13.72 -7.42 -8.06
CA ASP A 28 -14.82 -8.30 -8.46
C ASP A 28 -15.52 -8.96 -7.26
N ARG A 29 -14.78 -9.15 -6.16
CA ARG A 29 -15.32 -9.66 -4.88
C ARG A 29 -15.96 -8.57 -4.01
N GLY A 30 -16.01 -7.32 -4.48
CA GLY A 30 -16.63 -6.20 -3.79
C GLY A 30 -15.72 -5.49 -2.78
N PHE A 31 -14.42 -5.78 -2.76
CA PHE A 31 -13.47 -5.02 -1.93
C PHE A 31 -13.22 -3.64 -2.53
N ARG A 32 -13.09 -2.65 -1.64
CA ARG A 32 -12.57 -1.33 -2.00
C ARG A 32 -11.06 -1.31 -1.91
N CYS A 33 -10.41 -0.77 -2.93
CA CYS A 33 -8.96 -0.72 -3.05
C CYS A 33 -8.48 0.73 -2.95
N VAL A 34 -7.60 1.01 -2.00
CA VAL A 34 -7.07 2.38 -1.76
C VAL A 34 -5.55 2.34 -1.67
N VAL A 35 -4.89 3.28 -2.34
CA VAL A 35 -3.45 3.54 -2.15
C VAL A 35 -3.28 4.58 -1.04
N LEU A 36 -2.41 4.31 -0.06
CA LEU A 36 -1.95 5.26 0.94
C LEU A 36 -0.42 5.35 0.90
N SER A 37 0.13 6.47 0.40
CA SER A 37 1.55 6.56 0.10
C SER A 37 2.19 7.88 0.51
N ASN A 38 3.49 7.81 0.81
CA ASN A 38 4.34 8.96 1.08
C ASN A 38 4.71 9.74 -0.20
N GLY A 39 4.41 9.20 -1.39
CA GLY A 39 4.71 9.83 -2.67
C GLY A 39 3.82 11.04 -2.95
N SER A 40 4.34 11.99 -3.73
CA SER A 40 3.57 13.16 -4.17
C SER A 40 2.40 12.74 -5.07
N PRO A 41 1.35 13.57 -5.22
CA PRO A 41 0.25 13.29 -6.14
C PRO A 41 0.69 12.96 -7.57
N GLU A 42 1.75 13.61 -8.07
CA GLU A 42 2.33 13.34 -9.38
C GLU A 42 2.92 11.92 -9.47
N MET A 43 3.73 11.53 -8.48
CA MET A 43 4.33 10.19 -8.44
C MET A 43 3.27 9.10 -8.37
N LEU A 44 2.22 9.30 -7.56
CA LEU A 44 1.14 8.33 -7.45
C LEU A 44 0.30 8.26 -8.73
N GLY A 45 0.00 9.40 -9.34
CA GLY A 45 -0.70 9.46 -10.62
C GLY A 45 0.06 8.73 -11.72
N ALA A 46 1.39 8.91 -11.79
CA ALA A 46 2.25 8.20 -12.74
C ALA A 46 2.26 6.68 -12.47
N ALA A 47 2.44 6.25 -11.22
CA ALA A 47 2.46 4.84 -10.86
C ALA A 47 1.14 4.12 -11.21
N VAL A 48 -0.01 4.73 -10.87
CA VAL A 48 -1.34 4.17 -11.18
C VAL A 48 -1.60 4.12 -12.68
N LYS A 49 -1.13 5.15 -13.41
CA LYS A 49 -1.23 5.18 -14.87
C LYS A 49 -0.42 4.08 -15.53
N ASN A 50 0.83 3.90 -15.11
CA ASN A 50 1.74 2.91 -15.68
C ASN A 50 1.34 1.48 -15.36
N SER A 51 0.68 1.26 -14.22
CA SER A 51 0.14 -0.06 -13.87
C SER A 51 -1.14 -0.42 -14.63
N GLY A 52 -1.82 0.55 -15.26
CA GLY A 52 -3.12 0.35 -15.90
C GLY A 52 -4.24 0.02 -14.90
N LEU A 53 -4.15 0.55 -13.67
CA LEU A 53 -5.07 0.25 -12.55
C LEU A 53 -5.90 1.45 -12.13
N GLN A 54 -6.05 2.46 -12.99
CA GLN A 54 -6.83 3.67 -12.69
C GLN A 54 -8.25 3.31 -12.24
N ASP A 55 -8.87 2.36 -12.93
CA ASP A 55 -10.25 1.97 -12.68
C ASP A 55 -10.39 0.95 -11.54
N VAL A 56 -9.28 0.52 -10.92
CA VAL A 56 -9.31 -0.45 -9.81
C VAL A 56 -9.36 0.25 -8.46
N PHE A 57 -8.62 1.33 -8.29
CA PHE A 57 -8.56 2.06 -7.03
C PHE A 57 -9.75 3.01 -6.84
N ASP A 58 -10.41 2.92 -5.68
CA ASP A 58 -11.46 3.84 -5.26
C ASP A 58 -10.89 5.19 -4.80
N ALA A 59 -9.66 5.17 -4.28
CA ALA A 59 -8.93 6.38 -3.91
C ALA A 59 -7.41 6.18 -3.96
N VAL A 60 -6.70 7.28 -4.20
CA VAL A 60 -5.23 7.35 -4.18
C VAL A 60 -4.85 8.52 -3.27
N ILE A 61 -4.37 8.18 -2.07
CA ILE A 61 -4.11 9.14 -0.99
C ILE A 61 -2.60 9.40 -0.89
N SER A 62 -2.23 10.66 -1.09
CA SER A 62 -0.91 11.19 -0.78
C SER A 62 -0.93 11.90 0.57
N ILE A 63 0.12 11.67 1.37
CA ILE A 63 0.34 12.40 2.61
C ILE A 63 0.67 13.89 2.42
N ASP A 64 0.98 14.34 1.19
CA ASP A 64 1.37 15.73 0.90
C ASP A 64 0.35 16.73 1.46
N SER A 65 -0.93 16.33 1.48
CA SER A 65 -2.03 17.13 2.03
C SER A 65 -1.89 17.46 3.52
N ILE A 66 -1.16 16.65 4.28
CA ILE A 66 -0.97 16.80 5.73
C ILE A 66 0.49 17.04 6.15
N GLY A 67 1.46 16.84 5.24
CA GLY A 67 2.88 17.09 5.50
C GLY A 67 3.50 16.20 6.58
N ILE A 68 2.92 15.03 6.83
CA ILE A 68 3.32 14.09 7.88
C ILE A 68 3.56 12.72 7.24
N TYR A 69 4.70 12.09 7.56
CA TYR A 69 5.07 10.78 7.02
C TYR A 69 4.67 9.63 7.94
N LYS A 70 4.44 8.45 7.35
CA LYS A 70 4.37 7.19 8.09
C LYS A 70 5.67 7.02 8.92
N PRO A 71 5.63 6.39 10.12
CA PRO A 71 4.51 5.67 10.72
C PRO A 71 3.65 6.52 11.70
N ASP A 72 3.53 7.84 11.48
CA ASP A 72 2.63 8.65 12.30
C ASP A 72 1.17 8.16 12.16
N PRO A 73 0.43 7.93 13.27
CA PRO A 73 -0.92 7.36 13.23
C PRO A 73 -1.92 8.21 12.43
N ARG A 74 -1.68 9.52 12.30
CA ARG A 74 -2.55 10.41 11.49
C ARG A 74 -2.54 10.04 10.01
N VAL A 75 -1.46 9.42 9.52
CA VAL A 75 -1.40 8.94 8.12
C VAL A 75 -2.32 7.74 7.91
N TYR A 76 -2.31 6.78 8.83
CA TYR A 76 -3.21 5.62 8.75
C TYR A 76 -4.68 6.02 8.93
N GLN A 77 -4.96 7.02 9.77
CA GLN A 77 -6.29 7.60 9.93
C GLN A 77 -6.88 8.12 8.61
N MET A 78 -6.06 8.61 7.67
CA MET A 78 -6.56 9.06 6.36
C MET A 78 -7.28 7.94 5.59
N ALA A 79 -6.83 6.69 5.71
CA ALA A 79 -7.48 5.56 5.06
C ALA A 79 -8.82 5.22 5.73
N VAL A 80 -8.89 5.31 7.07
CA VAL A 80 -10.14 5.17 7.84
C VAL A 80 -11.16 6.23 7.41
N ASP A 81 -10.74 7.49 7.34
CA ASP A 81 -11.60 8.61 6.98
C ASP A 81 -12.08 8.50 5.53
N GLN A 82 -11.20 8.12 4.61
CA GLN A 82 -11.53 7.92 3.20
C GLN A 82 -12.51 6.76 2.98
N LEU A 83 -12.34 5.66 3.71
CA LEU A 83 -13.16 4.45 3.56
C LEU A 83 -14.43 4.51 4.42
N GLY A 84 -14.49 5.34 5.46
CA GLY A 84 -15.63 5.42 6.38
C GLY A 84 -15.91 4.11 7.11
N VAL A 85 -14.88 3.32 7.42
CA VAL A 85 -14.96 2.04 8.16
C VAL A 85 -13.98 2.04 9.32
N SER A 86 -14.17 1.16 10.29
CA SER A 86 -13.22 1.03 11.41
C SER A 86 -11.86 0.51 10.96
N SER A 87 -10.80 0.80 11.72
CA SER A 87 -9.45 0.30 11.43
C SER A 87 -9.39 -1.23 11.32
N SER A 88 -10.14 -1.93 12.16
CA SER A 88 -10.20 -3.40 12.13
C SER A 88 -10.82 -4.00 10.86
N GLU A 89 -11.53 -3.20 10.06
CA GLU A 89 -12.13 -3.62 8.78
C GLU A 89 -11.20 -3.38 7.58
N ILE A 90 -10.01 -2.80 7.81
CA ILE A 90 -9.03 -2.51 6.77
C ILE A 90 -7.94 -3.57 6.80
N SER A 91 -7.82 -4.31 5.69
CA SER A 91 -6.60 -5.07 5.42
C SER A 91 -5.56 -4.15 4.76
N PHE A 92 -4.41 -4.01 5.40
CA PHE A 92 -3.31 -3.17 4.98
C PHE A 92 -2.13 -4.00 4.48
N GLN A 93 -1.65 -3.69 3.27
CA GLN A 93 -0.52 -4.38 2.66
C GLN A 93 0.66 -3.43 2.52
N SER A 94 1.84 -3.88 2.93
CA SER A 94 3.09 -3.15 2.71
C SER A 94 4.24 -4.13 2.51
N SER A 95 5.21 -3.76 1.68
CA SER A 95 6.48 -4.50 1.57
C SER A 95 7.48 -4.07 2.64
N ASN A 96 7.25 -2.93 3.29
CA ASN A 96 8.12 -2.37 4.32
C ASN A 96 7.69 -2.87 5.70
N ALA A 97 8.54 -3.64 6.38
CA ALA A 97 8.23 -4.21 7.68
C ALA A 97 7.94 -3.14 8.76
N TRP A 98 8.59 -1.97 8.70
CA TRP A 98 8.32 -0.85 9.61
C TRP A 98 6.92 -0.23 9.40
N ASP A 99 6.44 -0.19 8.16
CA ASP A 99 5.11 0.35 7.82
C ASP A 99 4.02 -0.67 8.18
N ALA A 100 4.30 -1.96 7.96
CA ALA A 100 3.46 -3.06 8.44
C ALA A 100 3.31 -3.02 9.97
N ALA A 101 4.41 -2.80 10.71
CA ALA A 101 4.38 -2.65 12.16
C ALA A 101 3.60 -1.40 12.60
N GLY A 102 3.81 -0.26 11.93
CA GLY A 102 3.07 0.98 12.23
C GLY A 102 1.57 0.86 12.00
N ALA A 103 1.16 0.26 10.88
CA ALA A 103 -0.24 -0.02 10.56
C ALA A 103 -0.88 -1.00 11.55
N GLY A 104 -0.14 -2.03 11.96
CA GLY A 104 -0.58 -3.00 12.97
C GLY A 104 -0.76 -2.34 14.34
N ALA A 105 0.17 -1.48 14.75
CA ALA A 105 0.08 -0.71 15.99
C ALA A 105 -1.11 0.26 15.99
N PHE A 106 -1.46 0.82 14.82
CA PHE A 106 -2.64 1.66 14.64
C PHE A 106 -3.96 0.87 14.74
N GLY A 107 -3.95 -0.41 14.35
CA GLY A 107 -5.10 -1.32 14.49
C GLY A 107 -5.64 -1.89 13.18
N PHE A 108 -4.90 -1.79 12.08
CA PHE A 108 -5.24 -2.49 10.82
C PHE A 108 -4.96 -3.99 10.90
N LYS A 109 -5.59 -4.75 10.01
CA LYS A 109 -5.21 -6.14 9.71
C LYS A 109 -4.10 -6.15 8.68
N VAL A 110 -2.91 -6.63 9.03
CA VAL A 110 -1.72 -6.39 8.20
C VAL A 110 -1.25 -7.66 7.51
N ALA A 111 -1.06 -7.58 6.19
CA ALA A 111 -0.30 -8.57 5.41
C ALA A 111 1.02 -7.95 4.94
N TRP A 112 2.13 -8.45 5.47
CA TRP A 112 3.47 -8.02 5.06
C TRP A 112 3.90 -8.76 3.79
N ILE A 113 4.18 -8.02 2.72
CA ILE A 113 4.58 -8.57 1.42
C ILE A 113 6.11 -8.69 1.35
N ASN A 114 6.65 -9.82 1.80
CA ASN A 114 8.08 -10.09 1.92
C ASN A 114 8.65 -10.87 0.71
N ARG A 115 8.74 -10.20 -0.45
CA ARG A 115 9.29 -10.80 -1.68
C ARG A 115 10.72 -11.32 -1.56
N PHE A 116 11.50 -10.71 -0.68
CA PHE A 116 12.95 -10.93 -0.60
C PHE A 116 13.39 -11.71 0.65
N GLY A 117 12.45 -12.25 1.44
CA GLY A 117 12.79 -12.98 2.66
C GLY A 117 13.57 -12.14 3.66
N GLN A 118 13.22 -10.86 3.77
CA GLN A 118 13.81 -9.92 4.71
C GLN A 118 13.55 -10.37 6.15
N GLN A 119 14.43 -9.95 7.06
CA GLN A 119 14.22 -10.17 8.49
C GLN A 119 13.11 -9.24 8.99
N PRO A 120 12.26 -9.71 9.93
CA PRO A 120 11.24 -8.86 10.53
C PRO A 120 11.87 -7.78 11.41
N GLU A 121 11.17 -6.65 11.52
CA GLU A 121 11.54 -5.58 12.44
C GLU A 121 11.34 -5.97 13.90
N ARG A 122 12.14 -5.41 14.80
CA ARG A 122 12.06 -5.66 16.26
C ARG A 122 11.25 -4.56 16.97
N LEU A 123 10.09 -4.23 16.42
CA LEU A 123 9.23 -3.13 16.91
C LEU A 123 8.10 -3.60 17.85
N GLY A 124 8.07 -4.89 18.20
CA GLY A 124 7.08 -5.45 19.15
C GLY A 124 5.68 -5.67 18.57
N VAL A 125 5.50 -5.44 17.26
CA VAL A 125 4.27 -5.71 16.52
C VAL A 125 4.57 -6.68 15.39
N VAL A 126 3.72 -7.69 15.23
CA VAL A 126 3.84 -8.72 14.19
C VAL A 126 2.64 -8.55 13.24
N ALA A 127 2.88 -8.62 11.94
CA ALA A 127 1.81 -8.62 10.95
C ALA A 127 0.90 -9.85 11.12
N ASP A 128 -0.41 -9.73 10.81
CA ASP A 128 -1.34 -10.86 10.87
C ASP A 128 -0.96 -11.96 9.86
N ALA A 129 -0.33 -11.59 8.73
CA ALA A 129 0.20 -12.53 7.74
C ALA A 129 1.50 -12.03 7.09
N GLU A 130 2.33 -12.96 6.62
CA GLU A 130 3.48 -12.70 5.74
C GLU A 130 3.28 -13.45 4.42
N LEU A 131 3.40 -12.73 3.29
CA LEU A 131 3.22 -13.27 1.95
C LEU A 131 4.44 -12.99 1.09
N LYS A 132 4.79 -13.91 0.18
CA LYS A 132 5.92 -13.73 -0.74
C LYS A 132 5.62 -12.78 -1.90
N ASP A 133 4.35 -12.58 -2.21
CA ASP A 133 3.83 -11.68 -3.22
C ASP A 133 2.35 -11.40 -2.91
N LEU A 134 1.64 -10.71 -3.80
CA LEU A 134 0.24 -10.39 -3.56
C LEU A 134 -0.72 -11.55 -3.89
N ALA A 135 -0.26 -12.63 -4.53
CA ALA A 135 -1.12 -13.66 -5.12
C ALA A 135 -1.95 -14.42 -4.09
N ALA A 136 -1.41 -14.63 -2.89
CA ALA A 136 -2.08 -15.34 -1.80
C ALA A 136 -3.04 -14.45 -0.97
N LEU A 137 -3.02 -13.12 -1.18
CA LEU A 137 -3.85 -12.20 -0.40
C LEU A 137 -5.36 -12.52 -0.46
N PRO A 138 -5.96 -12.83 -1.63
CA PRO A 138 -7.39 -13.09 -1.70
C PRO A 138 -7.86 -14.24 -0.79
N GLU A 139 -7.03 -15.25 -0.54
CA GLU A 139 -7.41 -16.39 0.31
C GLU A 139 -7.48 -16.02 1.81
N LEU A 140 -6.92 -14.86 2.19
CA LEU A 140 -6.90 -14.35 3.55
C LEU A 140 -8.03 -13.35 3.86
N LEU A 141 -8.75 -12.89 2.82
CA LEU A 141 -9.78 -11.85 2.90
C LEU A 141 -11.19 -12.43 2.76
#